data_AF-B7AWM3-F1
#
_entry.id   AF-B7AWM3-F1
#
_cell.length_a   1.000
_cell.length_b   1.000
_cell.length_c   1.000
_cell.angle_alpha   90.00
_cell.angle_beta   90.00
_cell.angle_gamma   90.00
#
_symmetry.space_group_name_H-M   'P 1'
#
loop_
_entity.id
_entity.type
_entity.pdbx_description
1 polymer ?
#
loop_
_entity_poly.entity_id
_entity_poly.type
_entity_poly.pdbx_seq_one_letter_code
_entity_poly.pdbx_strand_id
1 'polypeptide(L)'
;MNNGKEEKGIKLKYKLHSALAQSDHLLFLRTPNSELRIGGNYYIRPWCSWELGNFYDRLGSREKYYIDLYEHEKNDNMQLDGIKLLTGVRNEELEGVLV
;
A
#
# COMPACT_ATOMS: atom_id res chain seq x y z
N MET A 1 8.17 -31.73 4.65
CA MET A 1 6.80 -31.50 5.15
C MET A 1 6.45 -30.02 5.05
N ASN A 2 5.82 -29.60 3.93
CA ASN A 2 5.37 -28.21 3.66
C ASN A 2 3.83 -28.08 3.58
N ASN A 3 3.10 -29.18 3.75
CA ASN A 3 1.73 -29.34 3.27
C ASN A 3 0.70 -28.36 3.88
N GLY A 4 0.99 -27.72 5.01
CA GLY A 4 0.10 -26.73 5.63
C GLY A 4 0.49 -25.25 5.42
N LYS A 5 1.71 -24.96 4.92
CA LYS A 5 2.16 -23.57 4.71
C LYS A 5 1.63 -23.01 3.39
N GLU A 6 1.64 -23.81 2.34
CA GLU A 6 1.09 -23.45 1.03
C GLU A 6 -0.42 -23.20 1.11
N GLU A 7 -1.16 -24.09 1.79
CA GLU A 7 -2.60 -23.92 1.97
C GLU A 7 -2.95 -22.64 2.76
N LYS A 8 -2.16 -22.31 3.78
CA LYS A 8 -2.30 -21.06 4.53
C LYS A 8 -2.01 -19.84 3.66
N GLY A 9 -0.97 -19.90 2.81
CA GLY A 9 -0.64 -18.84 1.86
C GLY A 9 -1.73 -18.61 0.83
N ILE A 10 -2.30 -19.69 0.28
CA ILE A 10 -3.42 -19.63 -0.67
C ILE A 10 -4.65 -19.01 0.00
N LYS A 11 -5.00 -19.47 1.21
CA LYS A 11 -6.13 -18.91 1.97
C LYS A 11 -5.92 -17.43 2.30
N LEU A 12 -4.69 -17.02 2.67
CA LEU A 12 -4.36 -15.62 2.91
C LEU A 12 -4.54 -14.78 1.64
N LYS A 13 -3.98 -15.25 0.52
CA LYS A 13 -4.09 -14.56 -0.78
C LYS A 13 -5.55 -14.38 -1.19
N TYR A 14 -6.40 -15.39 -1.00
CA TYR A 14 -7.83 -15.30 -1.30
C TYR A 14 -8.55 -14.27 -0.42
N LYS A 15 -8.25 -14.24 0.88
CA LYS A 15 -8.83 -13.25 1.81
C LYS A 15 -8.42 -11.82 1.45
N LEU A 16 -7.13 -11.59 1.20
CA LEU A 16 -6.63 -10.28 0.80
C LEU A 16 -7.23 -9.85 -0.53
N HIS A 17 -7.33 -10.77 -1.48
CA HIS A 17 -7.96 -10.51 -2.78
C HIS A 17 -9.42 -10.07 -2.63
N SER A 18 -10.22 -10.78 -1.84
CA SER A 18 -11.62 -10.42 -1.60
C SER A 18 -11.75 -9.05 -0.91
N ALA A 19 -10.86 -8.74 0.04
CA ALA A 19 -10.87 -7.46 0.74
C ALA A 19 -10.55 -6.30 -0.22
N LEU A 20 -9.52 -6.44 -1.05
CA LEU A 20 -9.15 -5.45 -2.06
C LEU A 20 -10.29 -5.22 -3.06
N ALA A 21 -10.96 -6.29 -3.53
CA ALA A 21 -12.08 -6.18 -4.45
C ALA A 21 -13.28 -5.38 -3.87
N GLN A 22 -13.48 -5.47 -2.56
CA GLN A 22 -14.55 -4.76 -1.84
C GLN A 22 -14.13 -3.36 -1.35
N SER A 23 -12.88 -2.95 -1.57
CA SER A 23 -12.36 -1.67 -1.09
C SER A 23 -12.35 -0.63 -2.19
N ASP A 24 -12.98 0.52 -1.96
CA ASP A 24 -12.99 1.63 -2.92
C ASP A 24 -11.71 2.45 -2.88
N HIS A 25 -11.05 2.52 -1.71
CA HIS A 25 -9.78 3.20 -1.51
C HIS A 25 -8.71 2.25 -0.98
N LEU A 26 -7.45 2.51 -1.35
CA LEU A 26 -6.28 1.89 -0.72
C LEU A 26 -5.48 2.95 0.02
N LEU A 27 -5.18 2.72 1.29
CA LEU A 27 -4.29 3.56 2.09
C LEU A 27 -3.06 2.78 2.52
N PHE A 28 -1.90 3.13 1.96
CA PHE A 28 -0.62 2.51 2.28
C PHE A 28 0.06 3.23 3.46
N LEU A 29 0.34 2.48 4.51
CA LEU A 29 1.07 2.97 5.67
C LEU A 29 2.55 2.62 5.52
N ARG A 30 3.38 3.64 5.34
CA ARG A 30 4.82 3.46 5.29
C ARG A 30 5.35 3.07 6.68
N THR A 31 6.46 2.35 6.71
CA THR A 31 7.12 1.99 7.96
C THR A 31 7.89 3.17 8.52
N PRO A 32 8.02 3.32 9.86
CA PRO A 32 8.85 4.39 10.43
C PRO A 32 10.25 4.44 9.84
N ASN A 33 10.87 3.30 9.52
CA ASN A 33 12.19 3.26 8.89
C ASN A 33 12.20 3.90 7.50
N SER A 34 11.19 3.61 6.68
CA SER A 34 11.01 4.23 5.36
C SER A 34 10.61 5.71 5.45
N GLU A 35 9.94 6.13 6.53
CA GLU A 35 9.56 7.54 6.72
C GLU A 35 10.69 8.39 7.31
N LEU A 36 11.53 7.82 8.16
CA LEU A 36 12.60 8.51 8.88
C LEU A 36 13.98 8.29 8.28
N ARG A 37 14.08 7.54 7.17
CA ARG A 37 15.32 7.10 6.52
C ARG A 37 16.35 6.53 7.52
N ILE A 38 15.85 5.78 8.50
CA ILE A 38 16.69 5.08 9.48
C ILE A 38 17.39 3.90 8.80
N GLY A 39 18.72 3.86 8.87
CA GLY A 39 19.58 2.81 8.30
C GLY A 39 18.97 1.40 8.41
N GLY A 40 18.76 0.74 7.26
CA GLY A 40 18.18 -0.60 7.22
C GLY A 40 17.32 -0.85 5.99
N ASN A 41 16.31 -1.72 6.12
CA ASN A 41 15.43 -2.09 5.03
C ASN A 41 14.29 -1.07 4.87
N TYR A 42 14.33 -0.29 3.79
CA TYR A 42 13.30 0.68 3.38
C TYR A 42 12.30 0.13 2.37
N TYR A 43 12.48 -1.13 1.93
CA TYR A 43 11.66 -1.73 0.90
C TYR A 43 10.26 -2.01 1.42
N ILE A 44 9.27 -1.87 0.53
CA ILE A 44 7.92 -2.30 0.79
C ILE A 44 7.94 -3.83 0.99
N ARG A 45 7.29 -4.29 2.07
CA ARG A 45 7.23 -5.72 2.41
C ARG A 45 6.58 -6.50 1.26
N PRO A 46 7.00 -7.76 0.98
CA PRO A 46 6.50 -8.52 -0.18
C PRO A 46 4.98 -8.61 -0.28
N TRP A 47 4.27 -8.82 0.83
CA TRP A 47 2.79 -8.86 0.82
C TRP A 47 2.18 -7.49 0.51
N CYS A 48 2.73 -6.40 1.05
CA CYS A 48 2.27 -5.04 0.72
C CYS A 48 2.55 -4.68 -0.74
N SER A 49 3.70 -5.11 -1.28
CA SER A 49 4.01 -4.95 -2.69
C SER A 49 3.04 -5.75 -3.58
N TRP A 50 2.62 -6.93 -3.13
CA TRP A 50 1.60 -7.72 -3.82
C TRP A 50 0.22 -7.05 -3.76
N GLU A 51 -0.18 -6.51 -2.60
CA GLU A 51 -1.44 -5.77 -2.42
C GLU A 51 -1.49 -4.54 -3.31
N LEU A 52 -0.44 -3.71 -3.29
CA LEU A 52 -0.29 -2.55 -4.18
C LEU A 52 -0.46 -2.98 -5.64
N GLY A 53 0.35 -3.94 -6.10
CA GLY A 53 0.29 -4.41 -7.49
C GLY A 53 -1.09 -4.93 -7.90
N ASN A 54 -1.79 -5.68 -7.04
CA ASN A 54 -3.14 -6.16 -7.34
C ASN A 54 -4.17 -5.03 -7.39
N PHE A 55 -4.02 -4.03 -6.54
CA PHE A 55 -4.89 -2.86 -6.54
C PHE A 55 -4.65 -1.99 -7.80
N TYR A 56 -3.39 -1.84 -8.24
CA TYR A 56 -3.07 -1.15 -9.50
C TYR A 56 -3.65 -1.84 -10.74
N ASP A 57 -3.40 -3.14 -10.89
CA ASP A 57 -3.73 -3.89 -12.11
C ASP A 57 -5.25 -4.02 -12.30
N ARG A 58 -5.99 -4.29 -11.21
CA ARG A 58 -7.40 -4.68 -11.29
C ARG A 58 -8.38 -3.55 -11.03
N LEU A 59 -7.93 -2.56 -10.27
CA LEU A 59 -8.77 -1.48 -9.77
C LEU A 59 -8.15 -0.13 -10.14
N GLY A 60 -7.46 -0.05 -11.29
CA GLY A 60 -6.61 1.07 -11.68
C GLY A 60 -7.24 2.46 -11.53
N SER A 61 -8.56 2.59 -11.65
CA SER A 61 -9.34 3.83 -11.45
C SER A 61 -9.68 4.17 -10.00
N ARG A 62 -9.51 3.23 -9.06
CA ARG A 62 -9.76 3.45 -7.63
C ARG A 62 -8.64 4.28 -7.02
N GLU A 63 -9.04 5.07 -6.04
CA GLU A 63 -8.19 6.07 -5.41
C GLU A 63 -7.20 5.40 -4.45
N LYS A 64 -5.96 5.88 -4.52
CA LYS A 64 -4.81 5.28 -3.81
C LYS A 64 -4.08 6.37 -3.07
N TYR A 65 -3.81 6.11 -1.81
CA TYR A 65 -3.19 7.05 -0.90
C TYR A 65 -2.03 6.41 -0.17
N TYR A 66 -1.03 7.20 0.18
CA TYR A 66 -0.07 6.85 1.22
C TYR A 66 0.04 7.98 2.23
N ILE A 67 0.47 7.63 3.44
CA ILE A 67 0.77 8.62 4.48
C ILE A 67 2.28 8.89 4.48
N ASP A 68 2.63 10.17 4.59
CA ASP A 68 3.96 10.63 4.93
C ASP A 68 3.91 11.52 6.18
N LEU A 69 4.24 10.95 7.34
CA LEU A 69 4.14 11.67 8.61
C LEU A 69 5.36 12.51 8.94
N TYR A 70 6.54 12.12 8.44
CA TYR A 70 7.81 12.64 8.94
C TYR A 70 8.71 13.24 7.86
N GLU A 71 8.54 12.88 6.59
CA GLU A 71 9.40 13.35 5.51
C GLU A 71 8.60 14.21 4.52
N HIS A 72 9.19 15.31 4.08
CA HIS A 72 8.59 16.20 3.07
C HIS A 72 9.45 16.26 1.80
N GLU A 73 10.50 15.44 1.74
CA GLU A 73 11.34 15.28 0.55
C GLU A 73 10.72 14.25 -0.40
N LYS A 74 11.15 14.32 -1.67
CA LYS A 74 10.63 13.44 -2.71
C LYS A 74 10.95 11.98 -2.38
N ASN A 75 9.91 11.13 -2.38
CA ASN A 75 10.08 9.69 -2.23
C ASN A 75 10.49 9.07 -3.58
N ASP A 76 11.71 8.56 -3.66
CA ASP A 76 12.24 7.92 -4.88
C ASP A 76 11.76 6.47 -5.08
N ASN A 77 10.85 5.98 -4.23
CA ASN A 77 10.30 4.64 -4.37
C ASN A 77 9.28 4.58 -5.52
N MET A 78 9.72 4.07 -6.66
CA MET A 78 8.88 3.88 -7.85
C MET A 78 7.62 3.04 -7.61
N GLN A 79 7.55 2.22 -6.56
CA GLN A 79 6.34 1.47 -6.22
C GLN A 79 5.21 2.36 -5.66
N LEU A 80 5.54 3.57 -5.22
CA LEU A 80 4.58 4.58 -4.76
C LEU A 80 4.25 5.61 -5.85
N ASP A 81 4.82 5.45 -7.05
CA ASP A 81 4.56 6.35 -8.16
C ASP A 81 3.07 6.33 -8.55
N GLY A 82 2.51 7.52 -8.74
CA GLY A 82 1.08 7.70 -9.00
C GLY A 82 0.14 7.41 -7.82
N ILE A 83 0.65 7.21 -6.60
CA ILE A 83 -0.17 7.19 -5.37
C ILE A 83 -0.24 8.61 -4.81
N LYS A 84 -1.43 9.05 -4.41
CA LYS A 84 -1.61 10.37 -3.81
C LYS A 84 -1.04 10.39 -2.39
N LEU A 85 -0.37 11.46 -2.01
CA LEU A 85 -0.09 11.73 -0.61
C LEU A 85 -1.42 12.13 0.06
N LEU A 86 -1.80 11.42 1.13
CA LEU A 86 -3.00 11.75 1.90
C LEU A 86 -2.84 13.11 2.58
N THR A 87 -3.76 14.05 2.30
CA THR A 87 -3.77 15.39 2.90
C THR A 87 -4.90 15.58 3.91
N GLY A 88 -5.92 14.72 3.88
CA GLY A 88 -7.02 14.80 4.84
C GLY A 88 -8.13 13.78 4.60
N VAL A 89 -9.14 13.85 5.46
CA VAL A 89 -10.39 13.11 5.34
C VAL A 89 -11.53 14.12 5.37
N ARG A 90 -12.39 14.11 4.35
CA ARG A 90 -13.52 15.04 4.23
C ARG A 90 -14.72 14.29 3.69
N ASN A 91 -15.89 14.51 4.29
CA ASN A 91 -17.14 13.84 3.90
C ASN A 91 -17.00 12.31 3.78
N GLU A 92 -16.30 11.68 4.73
CA GLU A 92 -16.03 10.22 4.75
C GLU A 92 -15.13 9.71 3.60
N GLU A 93 -14.59 10.60 2.77
CA GLU A 93 -13.66 10.28 1.70
C GLU A 93 -12.22 10.72 2.04
N LEU A 94 -11.26 10.02 1.44
CA LEU A 94 -9.85 10.37 1.54
C LEU A 94 -9.52 11.41 0.47
N GLU A 95 -8.73 12.42 0.84
CA GLU A 95 -8.23 13.44 -0.08
C GLU A 95 -6.71 13.44 -0.13
N GLY A 96 -6.15 13.77 -1.29
CA GLY A 96 -4.71 13.75 -1.47
C GLY A 96 -4.25 14.37 -2.76
N VAL A 97 -2.93 14.58 -2.82
CA VAL A 97 -2.25 15.25 -3.95
C VAL A 97 -1.25 14.30 -4.59
N LEU A 98 -1.10 14.38 -5.92
CA LEU A 98 -0.03 13.68 -6.61
C LEU A 98 1.27 14.47 -6.39
N VAL A 99 2.34 13.79 -5.97
CA VAL A 99 3.64 14.40 -5.59
C VAL A 99 4.72 14.01 -6.60
#